data_AF-A0A661WHK1-F1
#
_entry.id   AF-A0A661WHK1-F1
#
_cell.length_a   1.000
_cell.length_b   1.000
_cell.length_c   1.000
_cell.angle_alpha   90.00
_cell.angle_beta   90.00
_cell.angle_gamma   90.00
#
_symmetry.space_group_name_H-M   'P 1'
#
loop_
_entity.id
_entity.type
_entity.pdbx_description
1 polymer ?
#
loop_
_entity_poly.entity_id
_entity_poly.type
_entity_poly.pdbx_seq_one_letter_code
_entity_poly.pdbx_strand_id
1 'polypeptide(L)'
;MTTKGKTWRWSQEAKERHSKAKKLSADREHLLRIGTKHGLSQTQEYNSWKKMMYRCYKEADPDYKNYGARGIKVCEEWHDVRGFYDDMLGKWGECPKGFSLERVDVDGDYHINNCCWIPMSMQAKNRRPWKHTEQGLENIREARRAEARARADKSNS
;
A
#
# COMPACT_ATOMS: atom_id res chain seq x y z
N MET A 1 37.79 12.80 -2.47
CA MET A 1 36.53 12.06 -2.68
C MET A 1 35.51 12.56 -1.68
N THR A 2 34.55 13.38 -2.09
CA THR A 2 33.53 13.97 -1.19
C THR A 2 32.14 13.45 -1.56
N THR A 3 31.56 12.62 -0.70
CA THR A 3 30.16 12.19 -0.75
C THR A 3 29.27 13.35 -0.31
N LYS A 4 28.57 13.98 -1.25
CA LYS A 4 27.51 14.95 -0.94
C LYS A 4 26.30 14.19 -0.38
N GLY A 5 26.01 14.36 0.90
CA GLY A 5 24.77 13.90 1.53
C GLY A 5 23.56 14.53 0.84
N LYS A 6 22.60 13.70 0.42
CA LYS A 6 21.34 14.14 -0.17
C LYS A 6 20.39 14.57 0.94
N THR A 7 20.15 15.87 1.06
CA THR A 7 19.08 16.45 1.88
C THR A 7 17.77 16.38 1.11
N TRP A 8 16.78 15.68 1.65
CA TRP A 8 15.47 15.47 1.04
C TRP A 8 14.55 16.67 1.35
N ARG A 9 14.16 17.42 0.32
CA ARG A 9 13.21 18.55 0.40
C ARG A 9 11.87 18.13 -0.19
N TRP A 10 10.84 18.10 0.65
CA TRP A 10 9.46 17.81 0.28
C TRP A 10 8.92 18.79 -0.77
N SER A 11 8.19 18.29 -1.78
CA SER A 11 7.49 19.11 -2.77
C SER A 11 6.35 19.92 -2.14
N GLN A 12 6.03 21.09 -2.71
CA GLN A 12 4.94 21.94 -2.18
C GLN A 12 3.57 21.28 -2.35
N GLU A 13 3.37 20.53 -3.45
CA GLU A 13 2.15 19.75 -3.69
C GLU A 13 1.94 18.65 -2.64
N ALA A 14 3.01 17.98 -2.18
CA ALA A 14 2.94 16.99 -1.11
C ALA A 14 2.53 17.64 0.23
N LYS A 15 3.02 18.85 0.50
CA LYS A 15 2.63 19.61 1.70
C LYS A 15 1.16 20.02 1.66
N GLU A 16 0.66 20.42 0.50
CA GLU A 16 -0.75 20.83 0.31
C GLU A 16 -1.72 19.64 0.39
N ARG A 17 -1.39 18.49 -0.23
CA ARG A 17 -2.14 17.24 -0.10
C ARG A 17 -2.24 16.77 1.36
N HIS A 18 -1.12 16.78 2.08
CA HIS A 18 -1.08 16.47 3.51
C HIS A 18 -1.89 17.47 4.35
N SER A 19 -1.88 18.76 3.99
CA SER A 19 -2.69 19.81 4.64
C SER A 19 -4.19 19.60 4.45
N LYS A 20 -4.62 19.09 3.28
CA LYS A 20 -6.03 18.83 2.95
C LYS A 20 -6.56 17.54 3.59
N ALA A 21 -5.73 16.49 3.69
CA ALA A 21 -6.06 15.26 4.41
C ALA A 21 -6.28 15.48 5.92
N LYS A 22 -5.66 16.53 6.49
CA LYS A 22 -5.77 16.92 7.91
C LYS A 22 -7.18 17.32 8.38
N LYS A 23 -8.17 17.42 7.48
CA LYS A 23 -9.50 17.99 7.75
C LYS A 23 -10.67 17.01 7.78
N LEU A 24 -10.45 15.70 7.68
CA LEU A 24 -11.51 14.69 7.88
C LEU A 24 -11.12 13.65 8.93
N SER A 25 -12.09 13.34 9.80
CA SER A 25 -12.13 12.30 10.84
C SER A 25 -11.60 12.64 12.24
N ALA A 26 -12.44 12.31 13.23
CA ALA A 26 -12.24 12.43 14.68
C ALA A 26 -11.26 11.40 15.26
N ASP A 27 -10.62 10.57 14.42
CA ASP A 27 -9.63 9.56 14.82
C ASP A 27 -8.23 10.16 15.04
N ARG A 28 -8.10 11.48 14.83
CA ARG A 28 -6.88 12.26 15.04
C ARG A 28 -6.30 12.11 16.45
N GLU A 29 -7.13 11.89 17.47
CA GLU A 29 -6.64 11.71 18.84
C GLU A 29 -6.03 10.31 19.07
N HIS A 30 -6.55 9.28 18.40
CA HIS A 30 -5.98 7.94 18.44
C HIS A 30 -4.61 7.87 17.75
N LEU A 31 -4.46 8.59 16.63
CA LEU A 31 -3.22 8.62 15.85
C LEU A 31 -2.13 9.54 16.46
N LEU A 32 -2.52 10.63 17.14
CA LEU A 32 -1.58 11.57 17.79
C LEU A 32 -1.01 11.06 19.13
N ARG A 33 -1.69 10.13 19.82
CA ARG A 33 -1.20 9.53 21.07
C ARG A 33 -0.09 8.49 20.85
N ILE A 34 0.17 8.08 19.60
CA ILE A 34 1.21 7.10 19.23
C ILE A 34 2.57 7.82 19.01
N GLY A 35 2.88 8.73 19.94
CA GLY A 35 4.20 9.30 20.12
C GLY A 35 5.10 8.26 20.80
N THR A 36 5.70 7.39 19.99
CA THR A 36 6.92 6.57 20.21
C THR A 36 6.78 5.34 19.32
N LYS A 37 7.73 5.12 18.39
CA LYS A 37 7.82 3.92 17.51
C LYS A 37 6.45 3.44 17.00
N HIS A 38 5.99 4.06 15.91
CA HIS A 38 4.75 3.79 15.18
C HIS A 38 4.14 2.43 15.57
N GLY A 39 3.08 2.45 16.38
CA GLY A 39 2.34 1.27 16.88
C GLY A 39 1.77 0.35 15.78
N LEU A 40 2.15 0.61 14.53
CA LEU A 40 1.91 -0.16 13.32
C LEU A 40 2.91 -1.31 13.14
N SER A 41 3.97 -1.42 13.95
CA SER A 41 5.04 -2.41 13.76
C SER A 41 4.58 -3.88 13.74
N GLN A 42 3.34 -4.19 14.16
CA GLN A 42 2.71 -5.51 14.04
C GLN A 42 1.48 -5.55 13.12
N THR A 43 1.22 -4.51 12.32
CA THR A 43 0.07 -4.43 11.41
C THR A 43 0.38 -5.04 10.04
N GLN A 44 -0.66 -5.51 9.34
CA GLN A 44 -0.52 -6.09 7.99
C GLN A 44 -0.07 -5.02 6.98
N GLU A 45 -0.50 -3.79 7.18
CA GLU A 45 -0.16 -2.59 6.41
C GLU A 45 1.32 -2.28 6.49
N TYR A 46 1.88 -2.21 7.70
CA TYR A 46 3.30 -1.95 7.90
C TYR A 46 4.17 -3.05 7.28
N ASN A 47 3.77 -4.31 7.46
CA ASN A 47 4.50 -5.43 6.86
C ASN A 47 4.46 -5.39 5.33
N SER A 48 3.31 -5.02 4.74
CA SER A 48 3.15 -4.84 3.30
C SER A 48 4.03 -3.72 2.77
N TRP A 49 4.01 -2.56 3.43
CA TRP A 49 4.86 -1.42 3.11
C TRP A 49 6.35 -1.76 3.20
N LYS A 50 6.78 -2.37 4.30
CA LYS A 50 8.18 -2.77 4.50
C LYS A 50 8.63 -3.75 3.42
N LYS A 51 7.80 -4.74 3.08
CA LYS A 51 8.09 -5.69 2.00
C LYS A 51 8.11 -5.04 0.63
N MET A 52 7.24 -4.08 0.35
CA MET A 52 7.31 -3.25 -0.86
C MET A 52 8.67 -2.53 -0.95
N MET A 53 9.07 -1.80 0.10
CA MET A 53 10.34 -1.07 0.11
C MET A 53 11.56 -1.99 -0.07
N TYR A 54 11.55 -3.19 0.52
CA TYR A 54 12.64 -4.15 0.38
C TYR A 54 12.75 -4.67 -1.05
N ARG A 55 11.64 -5.07 -1.67
CA ARG A 55 11.61 -5.54 -3.07
C ARG A 55 12.16 -4.51 -4.05
N CYS A 56 11.88 -3.22 -3.83
CA CYS A 56 12.32 -2.15 -4.73
C CYS A 56 13.75 -1.65 -4.48
N TYR A 57 14.24 -1.67 -3.24
CA TYR A 57 15.47 -0.93 -2.87
C TYR A 57 16.54 -1.74 -2.14
N LYS A 58 16.26 -2.99 -1.77
CA LYS A 58 17.22 -3.84 -1.08
C LYS A 58 17.72 -4.94 -2.00
N GLU A 59 18.93 -4.79 -2.54
CA GLU A 59 19.55 -5.76 -3.46
C GLU A 59 19.68 -7.18 -2.87
N ALA A 60 19.82 -7.28 -1.56
CA ALA A 60 19.87 -8.57 -0.85
C ALA A 60 18.50 -9.26 -0.70
N ASP A 61 17.40 -8.60 -1.07
CA ASP A 61 16.08 -9.23 -1.04
C ASP A 61 15.96 -10.21 -2.22
N PRO A 62 15.50 -11.46 -2.02
CA PRO A 62 15.41 -12.46 -3.09
C PRO A 62 14.55 -12.03 -4.28
N ASP A 63 13.58 -11.14 -4.02
CA ASP A 63 12.67 -10.63 -5.04
C ASP A 63 13.23 -9.38 -5.75
N TYR A 64 14.33 -8.78 -5.30
CA TYR A 64 14.87 -7.55 -5.90
C TYR A 64 15.05 -7.63 -7.43
N LYS A 65 15.51 -8.79 -7.92
CA LYS A 65 15.67 -9.08 -9.35
C LYS A 65 14.37 -8.91 -10.17
N ASN A 66 13.22 -9.13 -9.54
CA ASN A 66 11.90 -9.05 -10.17
C ASN A 66 11.24 -7.67 -9.99
N TYR A 67 11.88 -6.75 -9.25
CA TYR A 67 11.32 -5.46 -8.87
C TYR A 67 12.38 -4.36 -9.08
N GLY A 68 13.21 -4.08 -8.08
CA GLY A 68 14.20 -2.99 -8.13
C GLY A 68 15.18 -3.11 -9.31
N ALA A 69 15.66 -4.33 -9.62
CA ALA A 69 16.55 -4.54 -10.77
C ALA A 69 15.88 -4.28 -12.13
N ARG A 70 14.54 -4.33 -12.21
CA ARG A 70 13.77 -3.97 -13.41
C ARG A 70 13.48 -2.47 -13.49
N GLY A 71 13.82 -1.71 -12.46
CA GLY A 71 13.54 -0.28 -12.38
C GLY A 71 12.19 0.08 -11.75
N ILE A 72 11.47 -0.88 -11.16
CA ILE A 72 10.20 -0.63 -10.45
C ILE A 72 10.48 0.13 -9.16
N LYS A 73 9.82 1.27 -8.99
CA LYS A 73 10.00 2.20 -7.87
C LYS A 73 8.72 2.36 -7.05
N VAL A 74 8.88 3.03 -5.93
CA VAL A 74 7.82 3.49 -5.04
C VAL A 74 7.74 5.01 -5.16
N CYS A 75 6.52 5.56 -5.28
CA CYS A 75 6.31 7.00 -5.32
C CYS A 75 6.84 7.68 -4.05
N GLU A 76 7.27 8.94 -4.16
CA GLU A 76 8.00 9.63 -3.10
C GLU A 76 7.23 9.68 -1.77
N GLU A 77 5.91 9.87 -1.85
CA GLU A 77 5.02 9.94 -0.69
C GLU A 77 5.01 8.64 0.12
N TRP A 78 5.19 7.50 -0.55
CA TRP A 78 5.17 6.18 0.07
C TRP A 78 6.54 5.77 0.63
N HIS A 79 7.57 6.62 0.53
CA HIS A 79 8.83 6.40 1.27
C HIS A 79 8.67 6.72 2.76
N ASP A 80 7.66 7.53 3.11
CA ASP A 80 7.13 7.61 4.47
C ASP A 80 5.94 6.64 4.61
N VAL A 81 6.00 5.77 5.62
CA VAL A 81 4.92 4.82 5.90
C VAL A 81 3.58 5.50 6.16
N ARG A 82 3.57 6.75 6.65
CA ARG A 82 2.36 7.54 6.86
C ARG A 82 1.70 7.89 5.54
N GLY A 83 2.47 8.32 4.54
CA GLY A 83 1.94 8.64 3.22
C GLY A 83 1.33 7.41 2.54
N PHE A 84 1.99 6.25 2.66
CA PHE A 84 1.41 4.97 2.23
C PHE A 84 0.09 4.67 2.95
N TYR A 85 0.06 4.78 4.28
CA TYR A 85 -1.12 4.44 5.07
C TYR A 85 -2.29 5.37 4.77
N ASP A 86 -2.08 6.69 4.71
CA ASP A 86 -3.11 7.68 4.44
C ASP A 86 -3.75 7.46 3.05
N ASP A 87 -2.93 7.19 2.03
CA ASP A 87 -3.42 6.88 0.69
C ASP A 87 -4.23 5.59 0.65
N MET A 88 -3.70 4.51 1.22
CA MET A 88 -4.35 3.21 1.22
C MET A 88 -5.64 3.22 2.04
N LEU A 89 -5.63 3.84 3.22
CA LEU A 89 -6.81 4.03 4.06
C LEU A 89 -7.86 4.89 3.34
N GLY A 90 -7.44 6.01 2.73
CA GLY A 90 -8.34 6.95 2.07
C GLY A 90 -9.05 6.36 0.85
N LYS A 91 -8.37 5.53 0.06
CA LYS A 91 -8.96 4.94 -1.16
C LYS A 91 -9.59 3.57 -0.94
N TRP A 92 -8.96 2.72 -0.14
CA TRP A 92 -9.31 1.30 -0.02
C TRP A 92 -9.81 0.91 1.37
N GLY A 93 -9.64 1.75 2.38
CA GLY A 93 -9.88 1.44 3.78
C GLY A 93 -8.74 0.66 4.45
N GLU A 94 -8.95 0.25 5.69
CA GLU A 94 -8.04 -0.64 6.43
C GLU A 94 -7.81 -1.96 5.66
N CYS A 95 -6.62 -2.55 5.81
CA CYS A 95 -6.33 -3.83 5.19
C CYS A 95 -7.18 -4.92 5.83
N PRO A 96 -8.08 -5.59 5.09
CA PRO A 96 -8.86 -6.67 5.66
C PRO A 96 -7.95 -7.85 6.03
N LYS A 97 -8.28 -8.56 7.12
CA LYS A 97 -7.51 -9.74 7.53
C LYS A 97 -7.46 -10.75 6.38
N GLY A 98 -6.25 -11.19 6.03
CA GLY A 98 -6.07 -12.16 4.95
C GLY A 98 -5.73 -11.54 3.60
N PHE A 99 -5.49 -10.23 3.55
CA PHE A 99 -5.17 -9.50 2.33
C PHE A 99 -3.70 -9.09 2.28
N SER A 100 -3.22 -8.83 1.07
CA SER A 100 -1.87 -8.32 0.80
C SER A 100 -1.91 -7.21 -0.24
N LEU A 101 -0.86 -6.38 -0.24
CA LEU A 101 -0.67 -5.32 -1.22
C LEU A 101 -0.23 -5.92 -2.56
N GLU A 102 -0.98 -5.62 -3.62
CA GLU A 102 -0.69 -6.04 -4.98
C GLU A 102 -0.69 -4.85 -5.93
N ARG A 103 0.16 -4.92 -6.97
CA ARG A 103 0.10 -3.96 -8.07
C ARG A 103 -0.91 -4.40 -9.13
N VAL A 104 -1.69 -3.45 -9.64
CA VAL A 104 -2.69 -3.72 -10.69
C VAL A 104 -2.00 -3.98 -12.02
N ASP A 105 -1.08 -3.09 -12.39
CA ASP A 105 -0.09 -3.26 -13.44
C ASP A 105 1.21 -3.77 -12.80
N VAL A 106 1.56 -5.01 -13.14
CA VAL A 106 2.72 -5.73 -12.63
C VAL A 106 4.03 -5.05 -13.01
N ASP A 107 4.05 -4.35 -14.15
CA ASP A 107 5.23 -3.66 -14.68
C ASP A 107 5.31 -2.19 -14.25
N GLY A 108 4.23 -1.66 -13.69
CA GLY A 108 4.16 -0.29 -13.16
C GLY A 108 4.77 -0.13 -11.76
N ASP A 109 4.97 1.13 -11.38
CA ASP A 109 5.49 1.54 -10.07
C ASP A 109 4.45 1.38 -8.94
N TYR A 110 4.90 1.39 -7.70
CA TYR A 110 4.02 1.46 -6.53
C TYR A 110 3.52 2.88 -6.32
N HIS A 111 2.20 3.05 -6.43
CA HIS A 111 1.47 4.27 -6.07
C HIS A 111 -0.02 3.92 -5.92
N ILE A 112 -0.80 4.83 -5.32
CA ILE A 112 -2.21 4.57 -4.97
C ILE A 112 -3.13 4.18 -6.15
N ASN A 113 -2.77 4.55 -7.37
CA ASN A 113 -3.54 4.20 -8.57
C ASN A 113 -3.14 2.86 -9.18
N ASN A 114 -1.95 2.35 -8.86
CA ASN A 114 -1.48 1.06 -9.32
C ASN A 114 -1.44 0.03 -8.19
N CYS A 115 -2.05 0.28 -7.04
CA CYS A 115 -1.98 -0.62 -5.89
C CYS A 115 -3.35 -0.82 -5.25
N CYS A 116 -3.58 -2.03 -4.77
CA CYS A 116 -4.82 -2.40 -4.08
C CYS A 116 -4.57 -3.53 -3.05
N TRP A 117 -5.53 -3.69 -2.13
CA TRP A 117 -5.60 -4.86 -1.26
C TRP A 117 -6.27 -6.01 -2.00
N ILE A 118 -5.60 -7.16 -2.09
CA ILE A 118 -6.18 -8.39 -2.63
C ILE A 118 -6.17 -9.51 -1.58
N PRO A 119 -7.11 -10.47 -1.62
CA PRO A 119 -7.04 -11.66 -0.79
C PRO A 119 -5.77 -12.45 -1.12
N MET A 120 -5.07 -12.97 -0.10
CA MET A 120 -3.88 -13.81 -0.30
C MET A 120 -4.19 -15.06 -1.16
N SER A 121 -5.42 -15.57 -1.10
CA SER A 121 -5.90 -16.67 -1.96
C SER A 121 -5.91 -16.32 -3.45
N MET A 122 -6.03 -15.05 -3.80
CA MET A 122 -6.03 -14.55 -5.18
C MET A 122 -4.63 -14.22 -5.69
N GLN A 123 -3.68 -13.88 -4.80
CA GLN A 123 -2.30 -13.59 -5.19
C GLN A 123 -1.65 -14.74 -5.96
N ALA A 124 -1.92 -15.99 -5.58
CA ALA A 124 -1.40 -17.17 -6.27
C ALA A 124 -1.91 -17.31 -7.72
N LYS A 125 -3.12 -16.81 -8.00
CA LYS A 125 -3.74 -16.81 -9.33
C LYS A 125 -3.18 -15.69 -10.21
N ASN A 126 -2.70 -14.61 -9.61
CA ASN A 126 -2.04 -13.48 -10.29
C ASN A 126 -0.59 -13.75 -10.75
N ARG A 127 -0.06 -14.97 -10.54
CA ARG A 127 1.26 -15.38 -11.06
C ARG A 127 1.29 -15.62 -12.58
N ARG A 128 0.14 -15.59 -13.24
CA ARG A 128 0.03 -15.59 -14.70
C ARG A 128 -0.23 -14.14 -15.14
N PRO A 129 0.48 -13.61 -16.15
CA PRO A 129 0.29 -12.22 -16.58
C PRO A 129 -1.13 -12.06 -17.11
N TRP A 130 -2.01 -11.51 -16.28
CA TRP A 130 -3.33 -11.04 -16.69
C TRP A 130 -3.18 -9.55 -16.96
N LYS A 131 -3.43 -9.12 -18.20
CA LYS A 131 -3.51 -7.69 -18.51
C LYS A 131 -4.82 -7.18 -17.90
N HIS A 132 -4.75 -6.55 -16.72
CA HIS A 132 -5.94 -6.05 -16.05
C HIS A 132 -6.42 -4.77 -16.73
N THR A 133 -7.38 -4.94 -17.63
CA THR A 133 -8.31 -3.91 -18.11
C THR A 133 -9.21 -3.44 -16.96
N GLU A 134 -10.02 -2.39 -17.16
CA GLU A 134 -10.97 -1.87 -16.16
C GLU A 134 -11.89 -2.96 -15.56
N GLN A 135 -12.23 -3.98 -16.34
CA GLN A 135 -12.96 -5.18 -15.89
C GLN A 135 -12.25 -5.92 -14.74
N GLY A 136 -10.92 -5.95 -14.77
CA GLY A 136 -10.11 -6.60 -13.76
C GLY A 136 -10.14 -5.90 -12.40
N LEU A 137 -10.20 -4.56 -12.40
CA LEU A 137 -10.40 -3.77 -11.18
C LEU A 137 -11.80 -3.99 -10.61
N GLU A 138 -12.81 -4.12 -11.47
CA GLU A 138 -14.18 -4.42 -11.04
C GLU A 138 -14.29 -5.82 -10.42
N ASN A 139 -13.62 -6.83 -10.99
CA ASN A 139 -13.56 -8.17 -10.40
C ASN A 139 -12.98 -8.17 -8.97
N ILE A 140 -11.96 -7.34 -8.71
CA ILE A 140 -11.39 -7.17 -7.36
C ILE A 140 -12.41 -6.52 -6.42
N ARG A 141 -13.12 -5.47 -6.88
CA ARG A 141 -14.19 -4.82 -6.12
C ARG A 141 -15.33 -5.79 -5.81
N GLU A 142 -15.74 -6.61 -6.77
CA GLU A 142 -16.75 -7.65 -6.60
C GLU A 142 -16.34 -8.72 -5.60
N ALA A 143 -15.10 -9.22 -5.67
CA ALA A 143 -14.57 -10.18 -4.70
C ALA A 143 -14.62 -9.61 -3.27
N ARG A 144 -14.28 -8.32 -3.09
CA ARG A 144 -14.40 -7.63 -1.79
C ARG A 144 -15.86 -7.54 -1.33
N ARG A 145 -16.80 -7.21 -2.23
CA ARG A 145 -18.24 -7.16 -1.91
C ARG A 145 -18.77 -8.54 -1.51
N ALA A 146 -18.33 -9.60 -2.20
CA ALA A 146 -18.72 -10.97 -1.92
C ALA A 146 -18.20 -11.46 -0.57
N GLU A 147 -16.93 -11.19 -0.24
CA GLU A 147 -16.37 -11.54 1.07
C GLU A 147 -17.02 -10.74 2.21
N ALA A 148 -17.31 -9.45 2.00
CA ALA A 148 -18.02 -8.64 2.99
C ALA A 148 -19.43 -9.18 3.29
N ARG A 149 -20.16 -9.60 2.25
CA ARG A 149 -21.47 -10.27 2.39
C ARG A 149 -21.36 -11.60 3.13
N ALA A 150 -20.44 -12.47 2.71
CA ALA A 150 -20.23 -13.78 3.35
C ALA A 150 -19.82 -13.66 4.83
N ARG A 151 -19.16 -12.56 5.22
CA ARG A 151 -18.81 -12.27 6.61
C ARG A 151 -20.01 -11.79 7.42
N ALA A 152 -20.89 -10.99 6.82
CA ALA A 152 -22.14 -10.54 7.44
C ALA A 152 -23.13 -11.70 7.69
N ASP A 153 -23.23 -12.62 6.73
CA ASP A 153 -24.10 -13.80 6.86
C ASP A 153 -23.65 -14.73 8.01
N LYS A 154 -22.34 -14.85 8.23
CA LYS A 154 -21.77 -15.65 9.34
C LYS A 154 -21.94 -15.01 10.73
N SER A 155 -22.16 -13.70 10.81
CA SER A 155 -22.43 -13.01 12.09
C SER A 155 -23.90 -13.06 12.51
N ASN A 156 -24.78 -13.49 11.61
CA ASN A 156 -26.23 -13.55 11.82
C ASN A 156 -26.77 -14.97 12.01
N SER A 157 -25.87 -15.96 12.20
CA SER A 157 -26.18 -17.38 12.36
C SER A 157 -25.63 -17.95 13.66
#